data_AF-A0AAU5KR83-F1
#
_entry.id   AF-A0AAU5KR83-F1
#
_cell.length_a   1.000
_cell.length_b   1.000
_cell.length_c   1.000
_cell.angle_alpha   90.00
_cell.angle_beta   90.00
_cell.angle_gamma   90.00
#
_symmetry.space_group_name_H-M   'P 1'
#
loop_
_entity.id
_entity.type
_entity.pdbx_description
1 polymer ?
#
loop_
_entity_poly.entity_id
_entity_poly.type
_entity_poly.pdbx_seq_one_letter_code
_entity_poly.pdbx_strand_id
1 'polypeptide(L)' 'MEDPPTTAPVRAPDPAARASLLAALTEAVHDRDQRGLRRLLARFAEQVTITDLHALRQALDPRRTRGPGPR' A
#
# COMPACT_ATOMS: atom_id res chain seq x y z
N MET A 1 3.33 35.44 -5.49
CA MET A 1 4.06 34.47 -4.65
C MET A 1 3.16 33.25 -4.62
N GLU A 2 3.35 32.33 -5.56
CA GLU A 2 2.49 31.15 -5.69
C GLU A 2 3.12 30.00 -4.90
N ASP A 3 2.40 29.51 -3.89
CA ASP A 3 2.76 28.28 -3.18
C ASP A 3 2.57 27.08 -4.13
N PRO A 4 3.58 26.21 -4.30
CA PRO A 4 3.40 25.01 -5.10
C PRO A 4 2.48 24.02 -4.37
N PRO A 5 1.56 23.34 -5.08
CA PRO A 5 0.75 22.30 -4.48
C PRO A 5 1.67 21.18 -3.98
N THR A 6 1.69 20.97 -2.66
CA THR A 6 2.29 19.79 -2.04
C THR A 6 1.51 18.56 -2.50
N THR A 7 1.91 17.98 -3.63
CA THR A 7 1.66 16.58 -3.93
C THR A 7 2.46 15.76 -2.93
N ALA A 8 1.84 15.46 -1.79
CA ALA A 8 2.37 14.47 -0.87
C ALA A 8 2.62 13.17 -1.67
N PRO A 9 3.84 12.62 -1.66
CA PRO A 9 4.09 11.36 -2.35
C PRO A 9 3.18 10.30 -1.72
N VAL A 10 2.39 9.62 -2.55
CA VAL A 10 1.67 8.40 -2.16
C VAL A 10 2.74 7.42 -1.67
N ARG A 11 2.93 7.39 -0.35
CA ARG A 11 3.97 6.58 0.27
C ARG A 11 3.50 5.14 0.19
N ALA A 12 4.28 4.29 -0.47
CA ALA A 12 4.05 2.86 -0.44
C ALA A 12 3.94 2.40 1.02
N PRO A 13 2.97 1.52 1.36
CA PRO A 13 2.78 1.08 2.72
C PRO A 13 4.07 0.49 3.28
N ASP A 14 4.47 0.96 4.46
CA ASP A 14 5.69 0.54 5.15
C ASP A 14 5.66 -0.99 5.38
N PRO A 15 6.68 -1.74 4.93
CA PRO A 15 6.75 -3.19 5.15
C PRO A 15 6.68 -3.57 6.63
N ALA A 16 7.20 -2.75 7.55
CA ALA A 16 7.08 -2.99 8.98
C ALA A 16 5.62 -2.87 9.45
N ALA A 17 4.88 -1.87 8.95
CA ALA A 17 3.46 -1.71 9.25
C ALA A 17 2.61 -2.88 8.72
N ARG A 18 2.99 -3.47 7.57
CA ARG A 18 2.33 -4.66 7.03
C ARG A 18 2.57 -5.90 7.91
N ALA A 19 3.80 -6.09 8.40
CA ALA A 19 4.12 -7.18 9.32
C ALA A 19 3.33 -7.04 10.64
N SER A 20 3.25 -5.82 11.21
CA SER A 20 2.45 -5.55 12.41
C SER A 20 0.95 -5.82 12.18
N LEU A 21 0.40 -5.51 11.00
CA LEU A 21 -1.01 -5.79 10.67
C LEU A 21 -1.29 -7.29 10.59
N LEU A 22 -0.38 -8.09 10.02
CA LEU A 22 -0.52 -9.55 9.97
C LEU A 22 -0.46 -10.18 11.38
N ALA A 23 0.41 -9.67 12.25
CA ALA A 23 0.46 -10.10 13.65
C ALA A 23 -0.86 -9.79 14.37
N ALA A 24 -1.38 -8.57 14.23
CA ALA A 24 -2.66 -8.18 14.83
C ALA A 24 -3.86 -9.00 14.31
N LEU A 25 -3.86 -9.40 13.04
CA LEU A 25 -4.86 -10.31 12.49
C LEU A 25 -4.81 -11.69 13.14
N THR A 26 -3.59 -12.22 13.35
CA THR A 26 -3.38 -13.52 14.00
C THR A 26 -3.90 -13.49 15.45
N GLU A 27 -3.62 -12.40 16.18
CA GLU A 27 -4.10 -12.19 17.54
C GLU A 27 -5.63 -12.11 17.59
N ALA A 28 -6.25 -11.33 16.71
CA ALA A 28 -7.71 -11.20 16.67
C ALA A 28 -8.43 -12.53 16.35
N VAL A 29 -7.81 -13.42 15.56
CA VAL A 29 -8.32 -14.78 15.35
C VAL A 29 -8.17 -15.62 16.61
N HIS A 30 -7.02 -15.54 17.29
CA HIS A 30 -6.76 -16.26 18.53
C HIS A 30 -7.76 -15.87 19.64
N ASP A 31 -7.96 -14.57 19.83
CA ASP A 31 -8.88 -13.99 20.83
C ASP A 31 -10.36 -14.12 20.44
N ARG A 32 -10.65 -14.62 19.23
CA ARG A 32 -12.00 -14.65 18.63
C ARG A 32 -12.66 -13.27 18.59
N ASP A 33 -11.88 -12.19 18.53
CA ASP A 33 -12.38 -10.83 18.37
C ASP A 33 -12.85 -10.60 16.93
N GLN A 34 -14.12 -10.93 16.68
CA GLN A 34 -14.73 -10.75 15.37
C GLN A 34 -14.81 -9.28 14.94
N ARG A 35 -14.91 -8.33 15.88
CA ARG A 35 -15.00 -6.90 15.55
C ARG A 35 -13.63 -6.36 15.17
N GLY A 36 -12.59 -6.70 15.93
CA GLY A 36 -11.20 -6.40 15.60
C GLY A 36 -10.80 -7.03 14.27
N LEU A 37 -11.10 -8.32 14.08
CA LEU A 37 -10.81 -9.04 12.84
C LEU A 37 -11.44 -8.36 11.61
N ARG A 38 -12.72 -7.99 11.65
CA ARG A 38 -13.39 -7.28 10.54
C ARG A 38 -12.72 -5.95 10.20
N ARG A 39 -12.34 -5.17 11.22
CA ARG A 39 -11.65 -3.88 11.03
C ARG A 39 -10.26 -4.06 10.43
N LEU A 40 -9.50 -5.04 10.93
CA LEU A 40 -8.17 -5.33 10.43
C LEU A 40 -8.19 -5.89 9.00
N LEU A 41 -9.18 -6.72 8.66
CA LEU A 41 -9.40 -7.20 7.29
C LEU A 41 -9.76 -6.07 6.32
N ALA A 42 -10.63 -5.13 6.72
CA ALA A 42 -10.95 -3.97 5.90
C ALA A 42 -9.69 -3.12 5.62
N ARG A 43 -8.92 -2.84 6.67
CA ARG A 43 -7.65 -2.09 6.56
C ARG A 43 -6.61 -2.82 5.70
N PHE A 44 -6.57 -4.15 5.76
CA PHE A 44 -5.70 -4.96 4.91
C PHE A 44 -6.12 -4.90 3.44
N ALA A 45 -7.42 -5.00 3.15
CA ALA A 45 -7.94 -4.87 1.79
C ALA A 45 -7.65 -3.50 1.17
N GLU A 46 -7.75 -2.43 1.96
CA GLU A 46 -7.32 -1.08 1.55
C GLU A 46 -5.83 -1.05 1.16
N GLN A 47 -4.95 -1.65 1.96
CA GLN A 47 -3.51 -1.69 1.67
C GLN A 47 -3.16 -2.54 0.44
N VAL A 48 -3.84 -3.68 0.25
CA VAL A 48 -3.64 -4.53 -0.93
C VAL A 48 -4.08 -3.79 -2.19
N THR A 49 -5.22 -3.10 -2.15
CA THR A 49 -5.71 -2.28 -3.27
C THR A 49 -4.73 -1.15 -3.59
N ILE A 50 -4.15 -0.49 -2.58
CA ILE A 50 -3.12 0.54 -2.77
C ILE A 50 -1.83 -0.06 -3.35
N THR A 51 -1.43 -1.26 -2.92
CA THR A 51 -0.24 -1.95 -3.44
C THR A 51 -0.42 -2.32 -4.90
N ASP A 52 -1.58 -2.85 -5.27
CA ASP A 52 -1.90 -3.20 -6.65
C ASP A 52 -2.02 -1.95 -7.54
N LEU A 53 -2.61 -0.88 -7.04
CA LEU A 53 -2.64 0.41 -7.73
C LEU A 53 -1.23 1.00 -7.91
N HIS A 54 -0.36 0.86 -6.92
CA HIS A 54 1.03 1.30 -7.03
C HIS A 54 1.81 0.45 -8.05
N ALA A 55 1.60 -0.87 -8.06
CA ALA A 55 2.17 -1.78 -9.05
C ALA A 55 1.66 -1.48 -10.46
N LEU A 56 0.37 -1.20 -10.61
CA LEU A 56 -0.26 -0.76 -11.85
C LEU A 56 0.32 0.58 -12.31
N ARG A 57 0.42 1.57 -11.41
CA ARG A 57 1.04 2.87 -11.72
C ARG A 57 2.51 2.73 -12.12
N GLN A 58 3.26 1.84 -11.48
CA GLN A 58 4.64 1.50 -11.87
C GLN A 58 4.71 0.85 -13.25
N ALA A 59 3.75 -0.01 -13.60
CA ALA A 59 3.66 -0.66 -14.91
C ALA A 59 3.23 0.33 -16.02
N LEU A 60 2.38 1.29 -15.67
CA LEU A 60 1.91 2.34 -16.57
C LEU A 60 2.89 3.51 -16.71
N ASP A 61 3.90 3.65 -15.83
CA ASP A 61 4.86 4.75 -15.89
C ASP A 61 5.74 4.63 -17.16
N PRO A 62 5.51 5.48 -18.19
CA PRO A 62 6.20 5.37 -19.46
C PRO A 62 7.69 5.75 -19.34
N ARG A 63 8.09 6.38 -18.23
CA ARG A 63 9.50 6.70 -17.93
C ARG A 63 10.29 5.48 -17.50
N ARG A 64 9.63 4.41 -17.03
CA ARG A 64 10.24 3.15 -16.58
C ARG A 64 10.26 2.09 -17.68
N THR A 65 9.33 2.15 -18.64
CA THR A 65 9.34 1.29 -19.85
C THR A 65 10.33 1.76 -20.91
N ARG A 66 10.83 3.01 -20.82
CA ARG A 66 11.95 3.47 -21.65
C ARG A 66 13.25 2.95 -21.08
N GLY A 67 13.48 1.64 -21.27
CA GLY A 67 14.84 1.10 -21.23
C GLY A 67 15.75 1.92 -22.15
N PRO A 68 17.06 1.98 -21.88
CA PRO A 68 17.99 2.72 -22.73
C PRO A 68 17.81 2.22 -24.16
N GLY A 69 17.35 3.10 -25.05
CA GLY A 69 17.22 2.75 -26.46
C GLY A 69 18.58 2.24 -26.96
N PRO A 70 18.62 1.18 -27.79
CA PRO A 70 19.85 0.82 -28.45
C PRO A 70 20.32 2.02 -29.29
N ARG A 71 21.64 2.20 -29.31
CA ARG A 71 22.39 3.28 -29.93
C ARG A 71 21.96 3.61 -31.36
#